data_AF-A0A7V4WFA9-F1
#
_entry.id   AF-A0A7V4WFA9-F1
#
_cell.length_a   1.000
_cell.length_b   1.000
_cell.length_c   1.000
_cell.angle_alpha   90.00
_cell.angle_beta   90.00
_cell.angle_gamma   90.00
#
_symmetry.space_group_name_H-M   'P 1'
#
loop_
_entity.id
_entity.type
_entity.pdbx_description
1 polymer ?
#
loop_
_entity_poly.entity_id
_entity_poly.type
_entity_poly.pdbx_seq_one_letter_code
_entity_poly.pdbx_strand_id
1 'polypeptide(L)' 'PWETGKTGAPVLKNCMAFFELKVKEYHKPGNHTLFIGEVINSGTKSAGTPLCTLDYDGMYVGKD' A
#
# COMPACT_ATOMS: atom_id res chain seq x y z
N PRO A 1 -0.35 7.88 -14.05
CA PRO A 1 -0.63 9.28 -13.63
C PRO A 1 -1.12 9.30 -12.17
N TRP A 2 -0.92 10.39 -11.44
CA TRP A 2 -1.28 10.55 -10.02
C TRP A 2 -1.91 11.92 -9.73
N GLU A 3 -2.48 12.09 -8.54
CA GLU A 3 -3.00 13.34 -8.00
C GLU A 3 -2.54 13.55 -6.56
N THR A 4 -2.43 14.80 -6.10
CA THR A 4 -2.01 15.11 -4.74
C THR A 4 -3.11 14.74 -3.73
N GLY A 5 -2.77 13.87 -2.78
CA GLY A 5 -3.67 13.45 -1.70
C GLY A 5 -3.77 14.46 -0.56
N LYS A 6 -4.63 14.18 0.43
CA LYS A 6 -4.82 15.03 1.63
C LYS A 6 -3.56 15.16 2.48
N THR A 7 -2.68 14.17 2.42
CA THR A 7 -1.37 14.19 3.10
C THR A 7 -0.28 14.91 2.30
N GLY A 8 -0.56 15.30 1.05
CA GLY A 8 0.46 15.67 0.07
C GLY A 8 1.11 14.47 -0.64
N ALA A 9 0.88 13.23 -0.18
CA ALA A 9 1.35 12.03 -0.86
C ALA A 9 0.62 11.82 -2.20
N PRO A 10 1.28 11.22 -3.21
CA PRO A 10 0.64 10.96 -4.50
C PRO A 10 -0.38 9.81 -4.39
N VAL A 11 -1.63 10.07 -4.78
CA VAL A 11 -2.66 9.04 -4.96
C VAL A 11 -2.68 8.63 -6.43
N LEU A 12 -2.49 7.33 -6.70
CA LEU A 12 -2.52 6.81 -8.07
C LEU A 12 -3.94 6.94 -8.66
N LYS A 13 -4.02 7.37 -9.93
CA LYS A 13 -5.31 7.45 -10.63
C LYS A 13 -5.81 6.07 -11.08
N ASN A 14 -4.89 5.20 -11.47
CA ASN A 14 -5.17 3.87 -12.02
C ASN A 14 -4.81 2.80 -10.97
N CYS A 15 -5.53 2.77 -9.86
CA CYS A 15 -5.44 1.71 -8.85
C CYS A 15 -6.84 1.20 -8.53
N MET A 16 -6.94 0.03 -7.87
CA MET A 16 -8.24 -0.49 -7.42
C MET A 16 -8.76 0.24 -6.18
N ALA A 17 -7.86 0.49 -5.22
CA ALA A 17 -8.15 1.21 -3.99
C ALA A 17 -6.90 1.95 -3.51
N PHE A 18 -7.07 2.87 -2.58
CA PHE A 18 -5.97 3.57 -1.92
C PHE A 18 -6.31 3.84 -0.46
N PHE A 19 -5.25 4.01 0.33
CA PHE A 19 -5.31 4.52 1.70
C PHE A 19 -4.24 5.61 1.83
N GLU A 20 -4.61 6.75 2.41
CA GLU A 20 -3.67 7.76 2.89
C GLU A 20 -3.64 7.74 4.40
N LEU A 21 -2.44 7.67 4.96
CA LEU A 21 -2.24 7.47 6.38
C LEU A 21 -1.38 8.60 6.97
N LYS A 22 -1.65 8.96 8.22
CA LYS A 22 -0.73 9.72 9.06
C LYS A 22 0.06 8.74 9.94
N VAL A 23 1.40 8.75 9.85
CA VAL A 23 2.25 7.88 10.68
C VAL A 23 2.04 8.21 12.16
N LYS A 24 1.76 7.19 12.97
CA LYS A 24 1.58 7.26 14.41
C LYS A 24 2.76 6.66 15.16
N GLU A 25 3.30 5.57 14.64
CA GLU A 25 4.44 4.87 15.22
C GLU A 25 5.37 4.36 14.13
N TYR A 26 6.63 4.14 14.49
CA TYR A 26 7.60 3.43 13.66
C TYR A 26 8.45 2.51 14.54
N HIS A 27 8.69 1.30 14.06
CA HIS A 27 9.46 0.26 14.74
C HIS A 27 10.61 -0.20 13.83
N LYS A 28 11.77 -0.56 14.36
CA LYS A 28 12.94 -0.99 13.57
C LYS A 28 13.40 -2.42 13.89
N PRO A 29 12.61 -3.46 13.58
CA PRO A 29 13.05 -4.85 13.75
C PRO A 29 14.00 -5.23 12.61
N GLY A 30 15.31 -5.23 12.89
CA GLY A 30 16.33 -5.65 11.91
C GLY A 30 16.61 -4.58 10.85
N ASN A 31 16.55 -4.96 9.58
CA ASN A 31 16.99 -4.13 8.44
C ASN A 31 15.86 -3.30 7.77
N HIS A 32 14.65 -3.30 8.32
CA HIS A 32 13.52 -2.50 7.83
C HIS A 32 12.94 -1.62 8.94
N THR A 33 12.17 -0.60 8.54
CA THR A 33 11.32 0.19 9.45
C THR A 33 9.85 -0.14 9.17
N LEU A 34 9.14 -0.64 10.18
CA LEU A 34 7.70 -0.86 10.15
C LEU A 34 6.99 0.43 10.57
N PHE A 35 6.14 0.98 9.73
CA PHE A 35 5.33 2.16 10.02
C PHE A 35 3.90 1.76 10.37
N ILE A 36 3.37 2.27 11.47
CA ILE A 36 1.96 2.15 11.84
C ILE A 36 1.29 3.50 11.60
N GLY A 37 0.25 3.51 10.77
CA GLY A 37 -0.44 4.74 10.37
C GLY A 37 -1.93 4.72 10.67
N GLU A 38 -2.47 5.89 10.98
CA GLU A 38 -3.89 6.17 11.10
C GLU A 38 -4.45 6.53 9.73
N VAL A 39 -5.52 5.85 9.28
CA VAL A 39 -6.16 6.13 7.99
C VAL A 39 -6.90 7.47 8.07
N ILE A 40 -6.53 8.43 7.23
CA ILE A 40 -7.17 9.76 7.16
C ILE A 40 -7.93 10.00 5.85
N ASN A 41 -7.68 9.18 4.83
CA ASN A 41 -8.41 9.16 3.58
C ASN A 41 -8.33 7.75 2.98
N SER A 42 -9.37 7.33 2.28
CA SER A 42 -9.37 6.08 1.53
C SER A 42 -10.42 6.14 0.43
N GLY A 43 -10.33 5.22 -0.52
CA GLY A 43 -11.34 5.09 -1.55
C GLY A 43 -11.10 3.89 -2.46
N THR A 44 -12.16 3.49 -3.16
CA THR A 44 -12.14 2.51 -4.25
C THR A 44 -12.30 3.24 -5.58
N LYS A 45 -11.51 2.87 -6.58
CA LYS A 45 -11.52 3.47 -7.92
C LYS A 45 -11.89 2.47 -9.02
N SER A 46 -11.68 1.17 -8.80
CA SER A 46 -12.15 0.12 -9.70
C SER A 46 -12.46 -1.18 -8.98
N ALA A 47 -13.34 -1.98 -9.56
CA ALA A 47 -13.62 -3.35 -9.15
C ALA A 47 -12.70 -4.35 -9.89
N GLY A 48 -12.61 -5.58 -9.41
CA GLY A 48 -11.82 -6.66 -10.01
C GLY A 48 -11.10 -7.50 -8.97
N THR A 49 -10.14 -8.31 -9.44
CA THR A 49 -9.27 -9.12 -8.58
C THR A 49 -7.95 -8.37 -8.36
N PRO A 50 -7.57 -8.07 -7.11
CA PRO A 50 -6.27 -7.46 -6.84
C PRO A 50 -5.14 -8.44 -7.14
N LEU A 51 -4.03 -7.91 -7.65
CA LEU A 51 -2.80 -8.68 -7.79
C LEU A 51 -2.33 -9.13 -6.40
N CYS A 52 -2.19 -10.43 -6.20
CA CYS A 52 -1.58 -10.98 -5.01
C CYS A 52 -0.12 -11.33 -5.29
N THR A 53 0.67 -11.51 -4.23
CA THR A 53 2.07 -11.93 -4.39
C THR A 53 2.21 -13.28 -5.08
N LEU A 54 1.15 -14.09 -5.16
CA LEU A 54 1.13 -15.36 -5.87
C LEU A 54 0.98 -15.22 -7.41
N ASP A 55 0.67 -14.01 -7.90
CA ASP A 55 0.53 -13.74 -9.33
C ASP A 55 1.85 -13.23 -9.96
N TYR A 56 2.90 -13.02 -9.15
CA TYR A 56 4.16 -12.43 -9.59
C TYR A 56 5.25 -13.49 -9.78
N ASP A 57 5.87 -13.52 -10.97
CA ASP A 57 6.98 -14.44 -11.24
C ASP A 57 8.14 -14.24 -10.25
N GLY A 58 8.63 -15.33 -9.68
CA GLY A 58 9.75 -15.30 -8.72
C GLY A 58 9.35 -15.02 -7.27
N MET A 59 8.06 -15.09 -6.92
CA MET A 59 7.64 -15.02 -5.53
C MET A 59 8.16 -16.21 -4.70
N TYR A 60 8.51 -15.97 -3.43
CA TYR A 60 8.80 -17.06 -2.49
C TYR A 60 7.50 -17.69 -2.00
N VAL A 61 7.28 -18.96 -2.32
CA VAL A 61 6.08 -19.71 -1.91
C VAL A 61 6.30 -20.60 -0.70
N GLY A 62 7.50 -20.63 -0.12
CA GLY A 62 7.82 -21.49 1.03
C GLY A 62 7.63 -22.98 0.77
N LYS A 63 7.70 -23.41 -0.49
CA LYS A 63 7.64 -24.82 -0.89
C LYS A 63 9.04 -25.27 -1.29
N ASP A 64 9.40 -26.45 -0.81
CA ASP A 64 10.62 -27.17 -1.18
C ASP A 64 10.62 -27.57 -2.66
#